data_AF-A0A7J8LF75-F1
#
_entry.id   AF-A0A7J8LF75-F1
#
_cell.length_a   1.000
_cell.length_b   1.000
_cell.length_c   1.000
_cell.angle_alpha   90.00
_cell.angle_beta   90.00
_cell.angle_gamma   90.00
#
_symmetry.space_group_name_H-M   'P 1'
#
loop_
_entity.id
_entity.type
_entity.pdbx_description
1 polymer ?
#
loop_
_entity_poly.entity_id
_entity_poly.type
_entity_poly.pdbx_seq_one_letter_code
_entity_poly.pdbx_strand_id
1 'polypeptide(L)'
;MKDLVATLAPLHTKPDVPSYVMLGISKYEEAPPTPQRPLSPMGEACSRLDLTAIHQILVMNHYKDDEGTNELSFQEWTQQMRDMLEARKRGDYAFRDKDFKTAIDCYSQFIDVGTMVSPTVFARRSLCYLFCDQPDAALADAMQAQIVNPEWPTAFYMQSVALAKLDMHKDAADMLNEAAGLEEKKQRVVKGS
;
A
#
# COMPACT_ATOMS: atom_id res chain seq x y z
N MET A 1 38.39 23.25 42.95
CA MET A 1 37.63 22.62 41.85
C MET A 1 38.45 21.53 41.15
N LYS A 2 39.16 20.68 41.91
CA LYS A 2 39.97 19.56 41.38
C LYS A 2 39.66 18.23 42.07
N ASP A 3 39.01 18.24 43.23
CA ASP A 3 38.73 17.01 44.00
C ASP A 3 37.42 16.30 43.65
N LEU A 4 36.48 16.95 42.96
CA LEU A 4 35.23 16.30 42.54
C LEU A 4 35.42 15.38 41.32
N VAL A 5 36.47 15.62 40.53
CA VAL A 5 36.81 14.82 39.35
C VAL A 5 37.60 13.57 39.76
N ALA A 6 38.37 13.65 40.86
CA ALA A 6 39.16 12.53 41.38
C ALA A 6 38.30 11.45 42.06
N THR A 7 37.14 11.81 42.64
CA THR A 7 36.21 10.86 43.26
C THR A 7 35.33 10.11 42.26
N LEU A 8 35.23 10.59 41.01
CA LEU A 8 34.50 9.92 39.92
C LEU A 8 35.39 8.99 39.08
N ALA A 9 36.71 9.07 39.24
CA ALA A 9 37.68 8.22 38.53
C ALA A 9 37.50 6.70 38.73
N PRO A 10 37.07 6.18 39.91
CA PRO A 10 36.89 4.72 40.08
C PRO A 10 35.56 4.20 39.49
N LEU A 11 34.62 5.06 39.12
CA LEU A 11 33.30 4.65 38.61
C LEU A 11 33.29 4.38 37.11
N HIS A 12 34.39 4.71 36.41
CA HIS A 12 34.52 4.55 34.97
C HIS A 12 35.41 3.35 34.59
N THR A 13 35.15 2.21 35.20
CA THR A 13 35.66 0.92 34.71
C THR A 13 34.48 0.01 34.38
N LYS A 14 33.79 0.31 33.29
CA LYS A 14 33.10 -0.72 32.54
C LYS A 14 33.77 -0.79 31.18
N PRO A 15 34.24 -1.98 30.74
CA PRO A 15 34.57 -2.16 29.35
C PRO A 15 33.34 -1.78 28.53
N ASP A 16 33.54 -1.06 27.43
CA ASP A 16 32.49 -0.60 26.52
C ASP A 16 31.92 -1.82 25.78
N VAL A 17 31.17 -2.63 26.52
CA VAL A 17 30.54 -3.85 26.05
C VAL A 17 29.17 -3.42 25.53
N PRO A 18 28.92 -3.56 24.22
CA PRO A 18 27.63 -3.22 23.63
C PRO A 18 26.50 -3.83 24.45
N SER A 19 25.44 -3.06 24.73
CA SER A 19 24.32 -3.44 25.60
C SER A 19 23.75 -4.83 25.28
N TYR A 20 23.80 -5.16 24.00
CA TYR A 20 23.44 -6.44 23.44
C TYR A 20 24.19 -7.65 24.01
N VAL A 21 25.51 -7.53 24.17
CA VAL A 21 26.39 -8.55 24.74
C VAL A 21 26.18 -8.64 26.26
N MET A 22 25.92 -7.51 26.92
CA MET A 22 25.61 -7.47 28.35
C MET A 22 24.28 -8.15 28.70
N LEU A 23 23.30 -8.08 27.78
CA LEU A 23 21.98 -8.68 27.96
C LEU A 23 21.92 -10.16 27.55
N GLY A 24 23.04 -10.77 27.14
CA GLY A 24 23.10 -12.19 26.76
C GLY A 24 22.26 -12.52 25.53
N ILE A 25 21.95 -11.52 24.69
CA ILE A 25 21.16 -11.70 23.49
C ILE A 25 22.15 -12.11 22.37
N SER A 26 21.83 -13.10 21.55
CA SER A 26 22.70 -13.65 20.49
C SER A 26 22.51 -12.84 19.22
N LYS A 27 23.54 -12.15 18.66
CA LYS A 27 23.44 -11.09 17.62
C LYS A 27 22.26 -11.40 16.71
N TYR A 28 21.33 -10.45 16.48
CA TYR A 28 20.34 -10.63 15.41
C TYR A 28 21.17 -10.90 14.16
N GLU A 29 21.39 -12.18 13.88
CA GLU A 29 21.84 -12.64 12.59
C GLU A 29 20.81 -12.02 11.67
N GLU A 30 21.29 -11.18 10.74
CA GLU A 30 20.53 -10.93 9.53
C GLU A 30 20.00 -12.29 9.11
N ALA A 31 18.68 -12.44 9.23
CA ALA A 31 18.04 -13.71 8.96
C ALA A 31 18.56 -14.16 7.59
N PRO A 32 18.98 -15.43 7.43
CA PRO A 32 19.44 -15.92 6.14
C PRO A 32 18.40 -15.51 5.09
N PRO A 33 18.83 -15.04 3.90
CA PRO A 33 17.93 -14.49 2.90
C PRO A 33 16.79 -15.48 2.73
N THR A 34 15.60 -15.07 3.18
CA THR A 34 14.41 -15.92 3.17
C THR A 34 14.29 -16.40 1.73
N PRO A 35 14.10 -17.71 1.49
CA PRO A 35 13.89 -18.22 0.14
C PRO A 35 12.81 -17.35 -0.49
N GLN A 36 13.16 -16.63 -1.57
CA GLN A 36 12.24 -15.69 -2.20
C GLN A 36 11.01 -16.50 -2.62
N ARG A 37 9.94 -16.37 -1.84
CA ARG A 37 8.67 -17.02 -2.17
C ARG A 37 8.29 -16.52 -3.57
N PRO A 38 7.82 -17.40 -4.47
CA PRO A 38 7.35 -16.95 -5.76
C PRO A 38 6.19 -15.98 -5.53
N LEU A 39 6.42 -14.70 -5.84
CA LEU A 39 5.42 -13.66 -5.70
C LEU A 39 4.39 -13.78 -6.83
N SER A 40 3.20 -13.22 -6.61
CA SER A 40 2.24 -13.06 -7.70
C SER A 40 2.79 -12.06 -8.75
N PRO A 41 2.23 -12.00 -9.97
CA PRO A 41 2.61 -10.98 -10.94
C PRO A 41 2.51 -9.55 -10.40
N MET A 42 1.52 -9.29 -9.52
CA MET A 42 1.37 -8.00 -8.84
C MET A 42 2.50 -7.78 -7.83
N GLY A 43 2.79 -8.77 -6.98
CA GLY A 43 3.86 -8.66 -5.98
C GLY A 43 5.24 -8.50 -6.61
N GLU A 44 5.49 -9.18 -7.73
CA GLU A 44 6.70 -8.99 -8.53
C GLU A 44 6.81 -7.59 -9.14
N ALA A 45 5.71 -7.05 -9.67
CA ALA A 45 5.69 -5.71 -10.21
C ALA A 45 5.95 -4.66 -9.11
N CYS A 46 5.37 -4.85 -7.92
CA CYS A 46 5.56 -3.98 -6.77
C CYS A 46 6.98 -4.05 -6.21
N SER A 47 7.59 -5.24 -6.12
CA SER A 47 8.97 -5.40 -5.63
C SER A 47 10.00 -4.71 -6.53
N ARG A 48 9.72 -4.64 -7.84
CA ARG A 48 10.54 -3.92 -8.83
C ARG A 48 10.17 -2.44 -8.97
N LEU A 49 9.12 -1.97 -8.28
CA LEU A 49 8.53 -0.64 -8.45
C LEU A 49 8.15 -0.34 -9.91
N ASP A 50 7.74 -1.38 -10.66
CA ASP A 50 7.33 -1.26 -12.05
C ASP A 50 5.87 -0.77 -12.13
N LEU A 51 5.72 0.56 -12.07
CA LEU A 51 4.41 1.21 -12.16
C LEU A 51 3.66 0.86 -13.45
N THR A 52 4.37 0.54 -14.54
CA THR A 52 3.73 0.18 -15.82
C THR A 52 3.14 -1.22 -15.76
N ALA A 53 3.85 -2.19 -15.19
CA ALA A 53 3.31 -3.53 -14.96
C ALA A 53 2.13 -3.50 -13.99
N ILE A 54 2.24 -2.73 -12.90
CA ILE A 54 1.13 -2.53 -11.95
C ILE A 54 -0.09 -1.95 -12.68
N HIS A 55 0.10 -0.91 -13.49
CA HIS A 55 -0.96 -0.29 -14.29
C HIS A 55 -1.68 -1.32 -15.18
N GLN A 56 -0.93 -2.12 -15.93
CA GLN A 56 -1.51 -3.16 -16.79
C GLN A 56 -2.34 -4.17 -16.00
N ILE A 57 -1.86 -4.60 -14.84
CA ILE A 57 -2.59 -5.53 -13.96
C ILE A 57 -3.89 -4.89 -13.46
N LEU A 58 -3.85 -3.63 -13.00
CA LEU A 58 -5.06 -2.92 -12.52
C LEU A 58 -6.08 -2.64 -13.63
N VAL A 59 -5.62 -2.43 -14.88
CA VAL A 59 -6.50 -2.33 -16.05
C VAL A 59 -7.16 -3.69 -16.33
N MET A 60 -6.40 -4.79 -16.28
CA MET A 60 -6.87 -6.14 -16.60
C MET A 60 -7.81 -6.73 -15.54
N ASN A 61 -7.57 -6.44 -14.26
CA ASN A 61 -8.39 -6.96 -13.16
C ASN A 61 -9.79 -6.32 -13.10
N HIS A 62 -10.03 -5.23 -13.83
CA HIS A 62 -11.28 -4.47 -13.78
C HIS A 62 -11.72 -4.17 -12.33
N TYR A 63 -13.02 -3.94 -12.10
CA TYR A 63 -13.61 -3.73 -10.77
C TYR A 63 -14.03 -5.04 -10.09
N LYS A 64 -13.42 -6.18 -10.44
CA LYS A 64 -13.78 -7.48 -9.87
C LYS A 64 -13.63 -7.53 -8.35
N ASP A 65 -12.73 -6.71 -7.80
CA ASP A 65 -12.49 -6.63 -6.36
C ASP A 65 -13.49 -5.71 -5.61
N ASP A 66 -14.38 -5.00 -6.32
CA ASP A 66 -15.44 -4.16 -5.74
C ASP A 66 -16.78 -4.91 -5.55
N GLU A 67 -16.91 -6.14 -6.06
CA GLU A 67 -18.19 -6.87 -6.19
C GLU A 67 -18.96 -7.07 -4.86
N GLY A 68 -18.30 -6.99 -3.70
CA GLY A 68 -18.92 -7.12 -2.38
C GLY A 68 -19.39 -5.81 -1.71
N THR A 69 -19.13 -4.65 -2.33
CA THR A 69 -19.40 -3.32 -1.71
C THR A 69 -20.59 -2.58 -2.31
N ASN A 70 -21.26 -3.18 -3.29
CA ASN A 70 -22.13 -2.46 -4.23
C ASN A 70 -23.58 -3.00 -4.22
N GLU A 71 -24.23 -3.01 -3.05
CA GLU A 71 -25.68 -3.20 -3.00
C GLU A 71 -26.37 -1.90 -3.41
N LEU A 72 -26.83 -1.91 -4.66
CA LEU A 72 -27.56 -0.81 -5.26
C LEU A 72 -29.05 -0.86 -4.83
N SER A 73 -29.46 0.03 -3.92
CA SER A 73 -30.84 0.31 -3.49
C SER A 73 -31.69 1.11 -4.50
N PHE A 74 -33.01 0.89 -4.51
CA PHE A 74 -33.94 1.52 -5.46
C PHE A 74 -33.97 3.08 -5.45
N GLN A 75 -33.37 3.73 -4.44
CA GLN A 75 -33.21 5.19 -4.33
C GLN A 75 -32.17 5.78 -5.32
N GLU A 76 -31.46 4.95 -6.08
CA GLU A 76 -30.19 5.30 -6.74
C GLU A 76 -30.28 5.88 -8.15
N TRP A 77 -31.48 6.12 -8.66
CA TRP A 77 -31.64 6.76 -9.97
C TRP A 77 -31.62 8.29 -9.90
N THR A 78 -30.91 8.87 -8.93
CA THR A 78 -30.73 10.33 -8.85
C THR A 78 -29.76 10.83 -9.91
N GLN A 79 -29.89 12.10 -10.32
CA GLN A 79 -28.96 12.73 -11.25
C GLN A 79 -27.52 12.71 -10.70
N GLN A 80 -27.37 12.97 -9.40
CA GLN A 80 -26.09 12.94 -8.70
C GLN A 80 -25.40 11.58 -8.78
N MET A 81 -26.14 10.48 -8.68
CA MET A 81 -25.59 9.13 -8.84
C MET A 81 -25.12 8.88 -10.28
N ARG A 82 -25.90 9.31 -11.27
CA ARG A 82 -25.48 9.22 -12.68
C ARG A 82 -24.20 9.99 -12.93
N ASP A 83 -24.13 11.23 -12.45
CA ASP A 83 -22.96 12.09 -12.66
C ASP A 83 -21.71 11.51 -11.99
N MET A 84 -21.85 10.93 -10.80
CA MET A 84 -20.80 10.19 -10.10
C MET A 84 -20.31 9.00 -10.93
N LEU A 85 -21.21 8.12 -11.38
CA LEU A 85 -20.82 6.93 -12.14
C LEU A 85 -20.19 7.29 -13.49
N GLU A 86 -20.65 8.36 -14.14
CA GLU A 86 -20.01 8.89 -15.34
C GLU A 86 -18.63 9.49 -15.05
N ALA A 87 -18.41 10.13 -13.89
CA ALA A 87 -17.09 10.58 -13.46
C ALA A 87 -16.12 9.40 -13.28
N ARG A 88 -16.55 8.32 -12.62
CA ARG A 88 -15.78 7.07 -12.49
C ARG A 88 -15.39 6.52 -13.86
N LYS A 89 -16.37 6.41 -14.77
CA LYS A 89 -16.16 5.90 -16.13
C LYS A 89 -15.19 6.75 -16.94
N ARG A 90 -15.29 8.09 -16.86
CA ARG A 90 -14.31 9.00 -17.48
C ARG A 90 -12.91 8.80 -16.88
N GLY A 91 -12.82 8.63 -15.57
CA GLY A 91 -11.58 8.32 -14.87
C GLY A 91 -10.95 7.02 -15.37
N ASP A 92 -11.74 5.98 -15.60
CA ASP A 92 -11.25 4.70 -16.14
C ASP A 92 -10.73 4.81 -17.57
N TYR A 93 -11.38 5.59 -18.42
CA TYR A 93 -10.89 5.84 -19.76
C TYR A 93 -9.55 6.58 -19.72
N ALA A 94 -9.46 7.65 -18.92
CA ALA A 94 -8.22 8.41 -18.75
C ALA A 94 -7.10 7.55 -18.13
N PHE A 95 -7.42 6.72 -17.13
CA PHE A 95 -6.49 5.78 -16.52
C PHE A 95 -5.93 4.80 -17.55
N ARG A 96 -6.79 4.22 -18.40
CA ARG A 96 -6.37 3.30 -19.46
C ARG A 96 -5.48 3.97 -20.51
N ASP A 97 -5.81 5.20 -20.89
CA ASP A 97 -5.03 6.01 -21.84
C ASP A 97 -3.76 6.62 -21.22
N LYS A 98 -3.49 6.35 -19.93
CA LYS A 98 -2.36 6.88 -19.16
C LYS A 98 -2.37 8.40 -19.02
N ASP A 99 -3.54 9.02 -19.17
CA ASP A 99 -3.76 10.42 -18.80
C ASP A 99 -4.06 10.49 -17.30
N PHE A 100 -2.99 10.36 -16.50
CA PHE A 100 -3.09 10.21 -15.05
C PHE A 100 -3.66 11.45 -14.35
N LYS A 101 -3.42 12.65 -14.89
CA LYS A 101 -3.97 13.89 -14.31
C LYS A 101 -5.48 13.95 -14.48
N THR A 102 -5.98 13.72 -15.69
CA THR A 102 -7.43 13.64 -15.93
C THR A 102 -8.07 12.50 -15.14
N ALA A 103 -7.39 11.36 -14.99
CA ALA A 103 -7.88 10.25 -14.17
C ALA A 103 -8.01 10.66 -12.69
N ILE A 104 -7.02 11.36 -12.12
CA ILE A 104 -7.07 11.90 -10.76
C ILE A 104 -8.29 12.82 -10.60
N ASP A 105 -8.48 13.78 -11.50
CA ASP A 105 -9.59 14.74 -11.41
C ASP A 105 -10.95 14.04 -11.45
N CYS A 106 -11.10 13.06 -12.34
CA CYS A 106 -12.34 12.30 -12.48
C CYS A 106 -12.62 11.39 -11.27
N TYR A 107 -11.61 10.72 -10.74
CA TYR A 107 -11.75 9.91 -9.53
C TYR A 107 -12.01 10.75 -8.28
N SER A 108 -11.42 11.95 -8.19
CA SER A 108 -11.74 12.91 -7.13
C SER A 108 -13.20 13.37 -7.20
N GLN A 109 -13.72 13.69 -8.39
CA GLN A 109 -15.15 13.97 -8.56
C GLN A 109 -16.04 12.81 -8.09
N PHE A 110 -15.66 11.55 -8.37
CA PHE A 110 -16.40 10.38 -7.87
C PHE A 110 -16.41 10.32 -6.34
N ILE A 111 -15.24 10.52 -5.72
CA ILE A 111 -15.04 10.42 -4.27
C ILE A 111 -15.74 11.58 -3.52
N ASP A 112 -15.66 12.80 -4.05
CA ASP A 112 -16.21 14.02 -3.41
C ASP A 112 -17.74 13.98 -3.31
N VAL A 113 -18.41 13.31 -4.26
CA VAL A 113 -19.87 13.13 -4.20
C VAL A 113 -20.26 12.18 -3.06
N GLY A 114 -19.39 11.24 -2.67
CA GLY A 114 -19.45 10.49 -1.40
C GLY A 114 -20.62 9.52 -1.21
N THR A 115 -21.52 9.40 -2.18
CA THR A 115 -22.66 8.46 -2.15
C THR A 115 -22.25 6.98 -2.30
N MET A 116 -21.14 6.71 -2.99
CA MET A 116 -20.58 5.37 -3.15
C MET A 116 -19.09 5.38 -2.86
N VAL A 117 -18.60 4.27 -2.33
CA VAL A 117 -17.20 4.11 -1.95
C VAL A 117 -16.65 2.89 -2.69
N SER A 118 -15.53 3.07 -3.40
CA SER A 118 -14.91 2.00 -4.20
C SER A 118 -13.44 1.89 -3.84
N PRO A 119 -12.98 0.74 -3.29
CA PRO A 119 -11.57 0.54 -2.98
C PRO A 119 -10.71 0.57 -4.26
N THR A 120 -11.23 0.07 -5.40
CA THR A 120 -10.51 0.13 -6.68
C THR A 120 -10.32 1.55 -7.19
N VAL A 121 -11.29 2.47 -7.01
CA VAL A 121 -11.10 3.88 -7.39
C VAL A 121 -9.94 4.50 -6.60
N PHE A 122 -9.86 4.25 -5.30
CA PHE A 122 -8.73 4.70 -4.48
C PHE A 122 -7.40 4.09 -4.95
N ALA A 123 -7.33 2.77 -5.20
CA ALA A 123 -6.09 2.15 -5.66
C ALA A 123 -5.63 2.67 -7.04
N ARG A 124 -6.56 2.90 -7.97
CA ARG A 124 -6.23 3.47 -9.29
C ARG A 124 -5.78 4.92 -9.19
N ARG A 125 -6.44 5.74 -8.37
CA ARG A 125 -6.04 7.14 -8.12
C ARG A 125 -4.69 7.21 -7.40
N SER A 126 -4.43 6.32 -6.45
CA SER A 126 -3.12 6.13 -5.81
C SER A 126 -2.01 5.89 -6.84
N LEU A 127 -2.22 4.96 -7.78
CA LEU A 127 -1.24 4.71 -8.83
C LEU A 127 -1.04 5.93 -9.75
N CYS A 128 -2.11 6.67 -10.07
CA CYS A 128 -1.99 7.91 -10.84
C CYS A 128 -1.12 8.94 -10.11
N TYR A 129 -1.30 9.10 -8.80
CA TYR A 129 -0.45 9.96 -7.98
C TYR A 129 1.02 9.52 -8.02
N LEU A 130 1.32 8.21 -8.00
CA LEU A 130 2.68 7.71 -8.16
C LEU A 130 3.28 8.06 -9.53
N PHE A 131 2.50 8.00 -10.61
CA PHE A 131 2.94 8.46 -11.93
C PHE A 131 3.13 9.97 -12.02
N CYS A 132 2.43 10.74 -11.17
CA CYS A 132 2.56 12.18 -11.06
C CYS A 132 3.57 12.64 -9.99
N ASP A 133 4.38 11.73 -9.45
CA ASP A 133 5.41 12.00 -8.43
C ASP A 133 4.83 12.61 -7.14
N GLN A 134 3.66 12.13 -6.72
CA GLN A 134 2.95 12.54 -5.50
C GLN A 134 2.77 11.35 -4.54
N PRO A 135 3.86 10.80 -3.98
CA PRO A 135 3.81 9.57 -3.20
C PRO A 135 3.04 9.69 -1.87
N ASP A 136 3.00 10.87 -1.23
CA ASP A 136 2.20 11.09 -0.01
C ASP A 136 0.69 10.93 -0.28
N ALA A 137 0.21 11.54 -1.37
CA ALA A 137 -1.19 11.43 -1.79
C ALA A 137 -1.52 9.99 -2.22
N ALA A 138 -0.57 9.32 -2.87
CA ALA A 138 -0.71 7.91 -3.22
C ALA A 138 -0.86 7.01 -1.99
N LEU A 139 -0.05 7.24 -0.95
CA LEU A 139 -0.12 6.48 0.29
C LEU A 139 -1.46 6.70 0.99
N ALA A 140 -1.93 7.95 1.07
CA ALA A 140 -3.22 8.27 1.66
C ALA A 140 -4.37 7.51 0.97
N ASP A 141 -4.40 7.49 -0.36
CA ASP A 141 -5.41 6.74 -1.12
C ASP A 141 -5.29 5.22 -0.91
N ALA A 142 -4.07 4.69 -0.86
CA ALA A 142 -3.85 3.25 -0.63
C ALA A 142 -4.30 2.83 0.78
N MET A 143 -4.19 3.70 1.79
CA MET A 143 -4.73 3.50 3.12
C MET A 143 -6.27 3.60 3.15
N GLN A 144 -6.87 4.51 2.38
CA GLN A 144 -8.32 4.56 2.22
C GLN A 144 -8.86 3.28 1.57
N ALA A 145 -8.19 2.77 0.53
CA ALA A 145 -8.55 1.50 -0.09
C ALA A 145 -8.56 0.33 0.93
N GLN A 146 -7.57 0.30 1.83
CA GLN A 146 -7.51 -0.70 2.92
C GLN A 146 -8.66 -0.53 3.92
N ILE A 147 -9.02 0.70 4.30
CA ILE A 147 -10.16 0.94 5.22
C ILE A 147 -11.45 0.39 4.61
N VAL A 148 -11.65 0.59 3.30
CA VAL A 148 -12.84 0.13 2.59
C VAL A 148 -12.86 -1.39 2.42
N ASN A 149 -11.70 -1.99 2.14
CA ASN A 149 -11.57 -3.45 2.01
C ASN A 149 -10.31 -3.98 2.74
N PRO A 150 -10.43 -4.32 4.04
CA PRO A 150 -9.28 -4.66 4.88
C PRO A 150 -8.53 -5.94 4.50
N GLU A 151 -9.18 -6.88 3.82
CA GLU A 151 -8.56 -8.13 3.35
C GLU A 151 -8.16 -8.07 1.87
N TRP A 152 -8.06 -6.87 1.28
CA TRP A 152 -7.70 -6.70 -0.13
C TRP A 152 -6.20 -6.53 -0.35
N PRO A 153 -5.51 -7.51 -0.95
CA PRO A 153 -4.05 -7.46 -1.09
C PRO A 153 -3.54 -6.27 -1.89
N THR A 154 -4.29 -5.83 -2.91
CA THR A 154 -3.91 -4.71 -3.78
C THR A 154 -3.72 -3.41 -2.99
N ALA A 155 -4.52 -3.18 -1.94
CA ALA A 155 -4.37 -2.00 -1.09
C ALA A 155 -2.98 -1.97 -0.42
N PHE A 156 -2.55 -3.10 0.14
CA PHE A 156 -1.23 -3.25 0.77
C PHE A 156 -0.09 -3.16 -0.26
N TYR A 157 -0.27 -3.74 -1.45
CA TYR A 157 0.68 -3.55 -2.55
C TYR A 157 0.86 -2.07 -2.91
N MET A 158 -0.22 -1.30 -3.02
CA MET A 158 -0.12 0.13 -3.32
C MET A 158 0.57 0.92 -2.19
N GLN A 159 0.31 0.57 -0.92
CA GLN A 159 1.04 1.14 0.21
C GLN A 159 2.54 0.82 0.12
N SER A 160 2.90 -0.42 -0.22
CA SER A 160 4.32 -0.82 -0.35
C SER A 160 5.07 0.04 -1.38
N VAL A 161 4.45 0.30 -2.54
CA VAL A 161 5.06 1.09 -3.62
C VAL A 161 5.14 2.57 -3.23
N ALA A 162 4.10 3.12 -2.60
CA ALA A 162 4.12 4.51 -2.14
C ALA A 162 5.15 4.74 -1.04
N LEU A 163 5.23 3.85 -0.04
CA LEU A 163 6.25 3.90 1.02
C LEU A 163 7.67 3.78 0.47
N ALA A 164 7.88 2.91 -0.53
CA ALA A 164 9.18 2.78 -1.17
C ALA A 164 9.59 4.06 -1.91
N LYS A 165 8.63 4.79 -2.51
CA LYS A 165 8.86 6.10 -3.13
C LYS A 165 9.10 7.23 -2.12
N LEU A 166 8.69 7.04 -0.86
CA LEU A 166 8.98 7.94 0.27
C LEU A 166 10.28 7.56 1.00
N ASP A 167 11.09 6.66 0.45
CA ASP A 167 12.31 6.11 1.07
C ASP A 167 12.07 5.37 2.41
N MET A 168 10.82 4.99 2.70
CA MET A 168 10.43 4.20 3.87
C MET A 168 10.55 2.70 3.59
N HIS A 169 11.76 2.25 3.25
CA HIS A 169 11.99 0.90 2.71
C HIS A 169 11.59 -0.26 3.63
N LYS A 170 11.72 -0.08 4.95
CA LYS A 170 11.33 -1.11 5.92
C LYS A 170 9.81 -1.31 5.89
N ASP A 171 9.06 -0.22 6.01
CA ASP A 171 7.60 -0.26 6.01
C ASP A 171 7.07 -0.73 4.65
N ALA A 172 7.75 -0.36 3.56
CA ALA A 172 7.45 -0.87 2.23
C ALA A 172 7.58 -2.40 2.14
N ALA A 173 8.67 -2.97 2.67
CA ALA A 173 8.90 -4.40 2.69
C ALA A 173 7.86 -5.13 3.56
N ASP A 174 7.50 -4.55 4.71
CA ASP A 174 6.46 -5.08 5.59
C ASP A 174 5.10 -5.14 4.87
N MET A 175 4.69 -4.05 4.19
CA MET A 175 3.44 -4.01 3.42
C MET A 175 3.44 -4.98 2.22
N LEU A 176 4.59 -5.16 1.56
CA LEU A 176 4.72 -6.13 0.46
C LEU A 176 4.53 -7.57 0.97
N ASN A 177 5.08 -7.89 2.14
CA ASN A 177 4.94 -9.22 2.75
C ASN A 177 3.50 -9.48 3.22
N GLU A 178 2.84 -8.49 3.82
CA GLU A 178 1.43 -8.59 4.22
C GLU A 178 0.51 -8.82 3.00
N ALA A 179 0.74 -8.07 1.92
CA ALA A 179 -0.01 -8.24 0.67
C ALA A 179 0.11 -9.68 0.11
N ALA A 180 1.33 -10.20 0.04
CA ALA A 180 1.59 -11.57 -0.40
C ALA A 180 0.92 -12.62 0.51
N GLY A 181 0.92 -12.39 1.83
CA GLY A 181 0.24 -13.24 2.81
C GLY A 181 -1.28 -13.28 2.61
N LEU A 182 -1.90 -12.13 2.34
CA LEU A 182 -3.35 -12.03 2.08
C LEU A 182 -3.75 -12.71 0.77
N GLU A 183 -2.96 -12.55 -0.31
CA GLU A 183 -3.21 -13.27 -1.57
C GLU A 183 -3.17 -14.79 -1.39
N GLU A 184 -2.18 -15.30 -0.66
CA GLU A 184 -2.04 -16.72 -0.39
C GLU A 184 -3.26 -17.25 0.38
N LYS A 185 -3.70 -16.53 1.42
CA LYS A 185 -4.91 -16.85 2.18
C LYS A 185 -6.14 -16.91 1.25
N LYS A 186 -6.32 -15.90 0.39
CA LYS A 186 -7.43 -15.84 -0.59
C LYS A 186 -7.41 -17.03 -1.53
N GLN A 187 -6.24 -17.41 -2.07
CA GLN A 187 -6.10 -18.55 -2.98
C GLN A 187 -6.41 -19.89 -2.31
N ARG A 188 -6.04 -20.07 -1.03
CA ARG A 188 -6.33 -21.30 -0.28
C ARG A 188 -7.83 -21.47 -0.04
N VAL A 189 -8.54 -20.39 0.28
CA VAL A 189 -10.01 -20.40 0.46
C VAL A 189 -10.72 -20.82 -0.82
N VAL A 190 -10.29 -20.29 -1.97
CA VAL A 190 -10.88 -20.61 -3.28
C VAL A 190 -10.64 -22.08 -3.68
N LYS A 191 -9.50 -22.67 -3.33
CA LYS A 191 -9.19 -24.08 -3.65
C LYS A 191 -9.84 -25.09 -2.71
N GLY A 192 -10.30 -24.66 -1.53
CA GLY A 192 -10.95 -25.51 -0.53
C GLY A 192 -12.48 -25.51 -0.57
N SER A 193 -13.08 -24.73 -1.47
CA SER A 193 -14.53 -24.64 -1.70
C SER A 193 -14.94 -25.44 -2.94
#